data_AF-A0A090SDB3-F1
#
_entry.id   AF-A0A090SDB3-F1
#
_cell.length_a   1.000
_cell.length_b   1.000
_cell.length_c   1.000
_cell.angle_alpha   90.00
_cell.angle_beta   90.00
_cell.angle_gamma   90.00
#
_symmetry.space_group_name_H-M   'P 1'
#
loop_
_entity.id
_entity.type
_entity.pdbx_description
1 polymer ?
#
loop_
_entity_poly.entity_id
_entity_poly.type
_entity_poly.pdbx_seq_one_letter_code
_entity_poly.pdbx_strand_id
1 'polypeptide(L)' 'MECWQESEQVICEAGYSDGSKAVDYAVQMYDYDDNLIAKQNTDDLSKVSFAHPNKEFYLVFDSGHEYPVEVDVVEISAR' A
#
# COMPACT_ATOMS: atom_id res chain seq x y z
N MET A 1 -3.36 -7.42 -0.91
CA MET A 1 -2.50 -6.50 -0.13
C MET A 1 -3.17 -6.27 1.20
N GLU A 2 -2.40 -6.28 2.28
CA GLU A 2 -2.89 -5.94 3.62
C GLU A 2 -2.08 -4.75 4.13
N CYS A 3 -2.75 -3.76 4.72
CA CYS A 3 -2.11 -2.58 5.28
C CYS A 3 -2.54 -2.37 6.74
N TRP A 4 -1.62 -1.87 7.55
CA TRP A 4 -1.86 -1.50 8.95
C TRP A 4 -1.07 -0.25 9.31
N GLN A 5 -1.54 0.45 10.33
CA GLN A 5 -0.82 1.59 10.88
C GLN A 5 0.07 1.13 12.04
N GLU A 6 1.35 1.52 11.98
CA GLU A 6 2.33 1.32 13.04
C GLU A 6 2.92 2.69 13.41
N SER A 7 2.54 3.22 14.58
CA SER A 7 2.90 4.57 15.03
C SER A 7 2.51 5.67 14.00
N GLU A 8 3.48 6.39 13.44
CA GLU A 8 3.28 7.43 12.42
C GLU A 8 3.52 6.90 10.99
N GLN A 9 3.53 5.58 10.81
CA GLN A 9 3.77 4.92 9.53
C GLN A 9 2.58 4.06 9.12
N VAL A 10 2.37 4.00 7.81
CA VAL A 10 1.48 3.04 7.17
C VAL A 10 2.34 1.96 6.54
N ILE A 11 2.16 0.73 6.99
CA ILE A 11 2.90 -0.43 6.51
C ILE A 11 1.93 -1.27 5.68
N CYS A 12 2.37 -1.65 4.48
CA CYS A 12 1.62 -2.56 3.62
C CYS A 12 2.47 -3.76 3.25
N GLU A 13 1.85 -4.94 3.26
CA GLU A 13 2.40 -6.17 2.71
C GLU A 13 1.67 -6.48 1.40
N ALA A 14 2.44 -6.45 0.30
CA ALA A 14 1.94 -6.82 -1.01
C ALA A 14 2.23 -8.30 -1.27
N GLY A 15 1.22 -9.00 -1.78
CA GLY A 15 1.32 -10.42 -2.07
C GLY A 15 0.18 -10.83 -3.00
N TYR A 16 0.37 -11.97 -3.64
CA TYR A 16 -0.60 -12.56 -4.55
C TYR A 16 -1.50 -13.54 -3.81
N SER A 17 -2.68 -13.82 -4.37
CA SER A 17 -3.67 -14.74 -3.78
C SER A 17 -3.17 -16.18 -3.64
N ASP A 18 -2.09 -16.55 -4.34
CA ASP A 18 -1.43 -17.85 -4.23
C ASP A 18 -0.38 -17.91 -3.09
N GLY A 19 -0.22 -16.81 -2.35
CA GLY A 19 0.76 -16.68 -1.26
C GLY A 19 2.17 -16.32 -1.72
N SER A 20 2.39 -16.09 -3.02
CA SER A 20 3.67 -15.61 -3.52
C SER A 20 3.92 -14.15 -3.15
N LYS A 21 5.22 -13.81 -3.08
CA LYS A 21 5.73 -12.51 -2.64
C LYS A 21 5.87 -11.53 -3.80
N ALA A 22 5.39 -10.30 -3.61
CA ALA A 22 5.61 -9.20 -4.55
C ALA A 22 6.80 -8.35 -4.07
N VAL A 23 8.02 -8.73 -4.44
CA VAL A 23 9.28 -8.02 -4.11
C VAL A 23 9.63 -7.06 -5.24
N ASP A 24 10.08 -5.85 -4.90
CA ASP A 24 10.44 -4.78 -5.84
C ASP A 24 9.29 -4.34 -6.75
N TYR A 25 8.05 -4.35 -6.21
CA TYR A 25 6.89 -3.81 -6.89
C TYR A 25 6.47 -2.47 -6.30
N ALA A 26 5.95 -1.59 -7.16
CA ALA A 26 5.48 -0.28 -6.75
C ALA A 26 4.13 -0.36 -6.02
N VAL A 27 4.06 0.32 -4.88
CA VAL A 27 2.82 0.71 -4.21
C VAL A 27 2.74 2.23 -4.23
N GLN A 28 1.56 2.73 -4.54
CA GLN A 28 1.28 4.15 -4.71
C GLN A 28 0.24 4.59 -3.68
N MET A 29 0.42 5.78 -3.11
CA MET A 29 -0.52 6.40 -2.20
C MET A 29 -1.12 7.62 -2.88
N TYR A 30 -2.43 7.73 -2.88
CA TYR A 30 -3.19 8.81 -3.50
C TYR A 30 -4.08 9.49 -2.47
N ASP A 31 -4.39 10.78 -2.65
CA ASP A 31 -5.54 11.39 -1.99
C ASP A 31 -6.83 11.13 -2.79
N TYR A 32 -7.97 11.50 -2.22
CA TYR A 32 -9.29 11.31 -2.85
C TYR A 32 -9.56 12.23 -4.06
N ASP A 33 -8.65 13.15 -4.36
CA ASP A 33 -8.64 13.92 -5.61
C ASP A 33 -7.75 13.24 -6.68
N ASP A 34 -7.35 11.98 -6.48
CA ASP A 34 -6.49 11.17 -7.34
C ASP A 34 -5.06 11.73 -7.53
N ASN A 35 -4.58 12.59 -6.61
CA ASN A 35 -3.21 13.08 -6.67
C ASN A 35 -2.26 12.07 -6.01
N LEU A 36 -1.19 11.71 -6.72
CA LEU A 36 -0.13 10.86 -6.18
C LEU A 36 0.59 11.60 -5.03
N ILE A 37 0.46 11.08 -3.82
CA ILE A 37 1.12 11.59 -2.60
C ILE A 37 2.51 10.98 -2.47
N ALA A 38 2.61 9.66 -2.63
CA ALA A 38 3.85 8.92 -2.45
C ALA A 38 3.87 7.66 -3.32
N LYS A 39 5.07 7.20 -3.66
CA LYS A 39 5.30 5.94 -4.39
C LYS A 39 6.57 5.30 -3.84
N GLN A 40 6.48 4.05 -3.45
CA GLN A 40 7.61 3.28 -2.91
C GLN A 40 7.55 1.84 -3.43
N ASN A 41 8.71 1.19 -3.49
CA ASN A 41 8.80 -0.20 -3.87
C ASN A 41 8.79 -1.09 -2.62
N THR A 42 8.22 -2.28 -2.75
CA THR A 42 8.27 -3.31 -1.71
C THR A 42 9.68 -3.87 -1.56
N ASP A 43 10.06 -4.18 -0.32
CA ASP A 43 11.37 -4.76 0.03
C ASP A 43 11.41 -6.29 -0.17
N ASP A 44 12.50 -6.93 0.27
CA ASP A 44 12.70 -8.38 0.22
C ASP A 44 11.67 -9.19 1.05
N LEU A 45 10.95 -8.52 1.94
CA LEU A 45 9.84 -9.07 2.72
C LEU A 45 8.47 -8.79 2.07
N SER A 46 8.45 -8.18 0.89
CA SER A 46 7.27 -7.68 0.18
C SER A 46 6.50 -6.61 0.95
N LYS A 47 7.22 -5.85 1.77
CA LYS A 47 6.66 -4.78 2.59
C LYS A 47 7.07 -3.42 2.07
N VAL A 48 6.19 -2.45 2.26
CA VAL A 48 6.44 -1.05 1.99
C VAL A 48 6.00 -0.22 3.18
N SER A 49 6.74 0.85 3.46
CA SER A 49 6.42 1.80 4.53
C SER A 49 6.26 3.20 3.96
N PHE A 50 5.22 3.89 4.42
CA PHE A 50 4.94 5.28 4.11
C PHE A 50 4.80 6.07 5.41
N ALA A 51 5.23 7.34 5.40
CA ALA A 51 4.83 8.26 6.47
C ALA A 51 3.33 8.53 6.37
N HIS A 52 2.63 8.58 7.50
CA HIS A 52 1.21 8.90 7.51
C HIS A 52 0.99 10.32 6.93
N PRO A 53 0.17 10.50 5.88
CA PRO A 53 0.11 11.77 5.15
C PRO A 53 -0.73 12.85 5.85
N ASN A 54 -1.31 12.55 7.03
CA ASN A 54 -2.16 13.44 7.84
C ASN A 54 -3.36 14.01 7.06
N LYS A 55 -3.86 13.24 6.11
CA LYS A 55 -5.04 13.50 5.27
C LYS A 55 -5.68 12.17 4.91
N GLU A 56 -6.86 12.20 4.28
CA GLU A 56 -7.48 11.00 3.69
C GLU A 56 -6.67 10.51 2.48
N PHE A 57 -6.52 9.19 2.36
CA PHE A 57 -5.74 8.56 1.31
C PHE A 57 -6.21 7.14 1.01
N TYR A 58 -5.81 6.62 -0.13
CA TYR A 58 -5.90 5.20 -0.45
C TYR A 58 -4.58 4.72 -1.08
N LEU A 59 -4.34 3.42 -1.01
CA LEU A 59 -3.15 2.78 -1.54
C LEU A 59 -3.50 1.88 -2.70
N VAL A 60 -2.70 1.95 -3.75
CA VAL A 60 -2.85 1.18 -4.98
C VAL A 60 -1.63 0.30 -5.18
N PHE A 61 -1.86 -0.98 -5.39
CA PHE A 61 -0.86 -1.95 -5.81
C PHE A 61 -1.26 -2.54 -7.16
N ASP A 62 -0.50 -2.16 -8.19
CA ASP A 62 -0.65 -2.70 -9.54
C ASP A 62 0.40 -3.80 -9.76
N SER A 63 -0.09 -5.05 -9.82
CA SER A 63 0.72 -6.23 -10.06
C SER A 63 0.80 -6.63 -11.54
N GLY A 64 0.26 -5.82 -12.45
CA GLY A 64 0.15 -6.13 -13.89
C GLY A 64 -1.04 -7.02 -14.25
N HIS A 65 -2.01 -7.18 -13.33
CA HIS A 65 -3.28 -7.86 -13.58
C HIS A 65 -4.34 -6.89 -14.13
N GLU A 66 -5.48 -7.43 -14.60
CA GLU A 66 -6.57 -6.62 -15.17
C GLU A 66 -7.15 -5.58 -14.19
N TYR A 67 -6.97 -5.77 -12.88
CA TYR A 67 -7.45 -4.85 -11.84
C TYR A 67 -6.38 -4.66 -10.75
N PRO A 68 -5.97 -3.42 -10.43
CA PRO A 68 -5.10 -3.16 -9.30
C PRO A 68 -5.83 -3.43 -7.99
N VAL A 69 -5.07 -3.72 -6.93
CA VAL A 69 -5.61 -3.83 -5.58
C VAL A 69 -5.58 -2.46 -4.94
N GLU A 70 -6.72 -2.03 -4.41
CA GLU A 70 -6.87 -0.78 -3.70
C GLU A 70 -7.18 -1.07 -2.23
N VAL A 71 -6.59 -0.30 -1.32
CA VAL A 71 -6.86 -0.36 0.13
C VAL A 71 -7.14 1.05 0.60
N ASP A 72 -8.34 1.27 1.12
CA ASP A 72 -8.75 2.56 1.65
C ASP A 72 -8.26 2.79 3.09
N VAL A 73 -8.00 4.04 3.48
CA VAL A 73 -7.60 4.38 4.85
C VAL A 73 -8.58 3.85 5.90
N VAL A 74 -9.89 3.76 5.61
CA VAL A 74 -10.88 3.23 6.56
C VAL A 74 -10.74 1.72 6.81
N GLU A 75 -10.05 1.00 5.93
CA GLU A 75 -9.75 -0.44 6.08
C GLU A 75 -8.47 -0.68 6.89
N ILE A 76 -7.64 0.36 7.07
CA ILE A 76 -6.37 0.29 7.77
C ILE A 76 -6.62 0.33 9.28
N SER A 77 -6.31 -0.78 9.95
CA SER A 77 -6.36 -0.85 11.41
C SER A 77 -5.00 -0.54 12.03
N ALA A 78 -5.00 0.07 13.21
CA ALA A 78 -3.79 0.18 14.02
C ALA A 78 -3.40 -1.20 14.59
N ARG A 79 -2.11 -1.55 14.51
CA ARG A 79 -1.54 -2.76 15.11
C ARG A 79 -0.63 -2.44 16.30
#